data_AF-A0A418SMG5-F1
#
_entry.id   AF-A0A418SMG5-F1
#
_cell.length_a   1.000
_cell.length_b   1.000
_cell.length_c   1.000
_cell.angle_alpha   90.00
_cell.angle_beta   90.00
_cell.angle_gamma   90.00
#
_symmetry.space_group_name_H-M   'P 1'
#
loop_
_entity.id
_entity.type
_entity.pdbx_description
1 polymer ?
#
loop_
_entity_poly.entity_id
_entity_poly.type
_entity_poly.pdbx_seq_one_letter_code
_entity_poly.pdbx_strand_id
1 'polypeptide(L)'
;MAPPIPRRDVTPHAPIPDPEKYLAIGLNYADHGAEASKPGMETPEYQIWFNGQASCIIGPYSDIVAPEVSDKMDDEDELVV
;
A
#
# COMPACT_ATOMS: atom_id res chain seq x y z
N MET A 1 19.32 25.98 -18.90
CA MET A 1 18.61 24.71 -18.66
C MET A 1 19.60 23.74 -18.05
N ALA A 2 19.29 23.15 -16.90
CA ALA A 2 20.14 22.09 -16.33
C ALA A 2 20.10 20.85 -17.25
N PRO A 3 21.19 20.07 -17.34
CA PRO A 3 21.18 18.82 -18.09
C PRO A 3 20.21 17.81 -17.44
N PRO A 4 19.62 16.89 -18.22
CA PRO A 4 18.83 15.81 -17.66
C PRO A 4 19.69 14.95 -16.73
N ILE A 5 19.13 14.53 -15.60
CA ILE A 5 19.79 13.65 -14.65
C ILE A 5 19.43 12.20 -15.00
N PRO A 6 20.41 11.32 -15.25
CA PRO A 6 20.15 9.91 -15.46
C PRO A 6 19.47 9.26 -14.24
N ARG A 7 18.50 8.37 -14.49
CA ARG A 7 17.75 7.67 -13.44
C ARG A 7 18.63 6.94 -12.42
N ARG A 8 19.75 6.38 -12.87
CA ARG A 8 20.73 5.66 -12.03
C ARG A 8 21.48 6.57 -11.05
N ASP A 9 21.46 7.88 -11.28
CA ASP A 9 22.18 8.86 -10.48
C ASP A 9 21.26 9.51 -9.42
N VAL A 10 20.03 9.01 -9.27
CA VAL A 10 19.05 9.51 -8.29
C VAL A 10 18.40 8.36 -7.52
N THR A 11 18.02 8.64 -6.28
CA THR A 11 17.18 7.76 -5.48
C THR A 11 15.75 8.31 -5.49
N PRO A 12 14.77 7.59 -6.04
CA PRO A 12 13.38 8.00 -5.98
C PRO A 12 12.85 7.92 -4.54
N HIS A 13 12.22 8.99 -4.09
CA HIS A 13 11.41 9.00 -2.88
C HIS A 13 9.95 8.66 -3.22
N ALA A 14 9.10 8.60 -2.20
CA ALA A 14 7.66 8.56 -2.42
C ALA A 14 7.24 9.76 -3.30
N PRO A 15 6.37 9.54 -4.31
CA PRO A 15 5.97 10.61 -5.23
C PRO A 15 5.17 11.71 -4.52
N ILE A 16 4.48 11.37 -3.43
CA ILE A 16 3.82 12.29 -2.51
C ILE A 16 4.46 12.07 -1.13
N PRO A 17 5.42 12.91 -0.71
CA PRO A 17 6.20 12.66 0.51
C PRO A 17 5.45 12.96 1.81
N ASP A 18 4.39 13.76 1.77
CA ASP A 18 3.62 14.18 2.95
C ASP A 18 2.12 14.35 2.62
N PRO A 19 1.41 13.23 2.36
CA PRO A 19 -0.04 13.31 2.13
C PRO A 19 -0.78 13.56 3.44
N GLU A 20 -1.76 14.46 3.42
CA GLU A 20 -2.60 14.72 4.59
C GLU A 20 -3.42 13.50 5.03
N LYS A 21 -3.74 12.60 4.09
CA LYS A 21 -4.55 11.40 4.30
C LYS A 21 -4.08 10.26 3.39
N TYR A 22 -4.10 9.05 3.94
CA TYR A 22 -4.02 7.80 3.19
C TYR A 22 -5.26 6.96 3.53
N LEU A 23 -6.11 6.74 2.52
CA LEU A 23 -7.31 5.93 2.60
C LEU A 23 -7.16 4.72 1.68
N ALA A 24 -7.41 3.53 2.21
CA ALA A 24 -7.37 2.26 1.48
C ALA A 24 -8.74 1.59 1.50
N ILE A 25 -8.99 0.70 0.54
CA ILE A 25 -10.26 -0.02 0.38
C ILE A 25 -10.03 -1.52 0.51
N GLY A 26 -10.67 -2.15 1.48
CA GLY A 26 -10.63 -3.61 1.61
C GLY A 26 -11.55 -4.31 0.61
N LEU A 27 -11.17 -5.52 0.19
CA LEU A 27 -12.00 -6.44 -0.61
C LEU A 27 -12.50 -5.85 -1.95
N ASN A 28 -11.67 -5.02 -2.60
CA ASN A 28 -12.04 -4.33 -3.86
C ASN A 28 -11.66 -5.11 -5.15
N TYR A 29 -11.23 -6.38 -5.01
CA TYR A 29 -11.03 -7.33 -6.10
C TYR A 29 -11.84 -8.59 -5.82
N ALA A 30 -12.63 -9.05 -6.80
CA ALA A 30 -13.56 -10.18 -6.61
C ALA A 30 -12.84 -11.46 -6.18
N ASP A 31 -11.68 -11.75 -6.78
CA ASP A 31 -10.88 -12.94 -6.47
C ASP A 31 -10.29 -12.87 -5.06
N HIS A 32 -9.76 -11.71 -4.65
CA HIS A 32 -9.27 -11.48 -3.29
C HIS A 32 -10.42 -11.57 -2.26
N GLY A 33 -11.61 -11.10 -2.60
CA GLY A 33 -12.82 -11.29 -1.78
C GLY A 33 -13.18 -12.76 -1.60
N ALA A 34 -13.05 -13.57 -2.65
CA ALA A 34 -13.29 -15.02 -2.59
C ALA A 34 -12.22 -15.75 -1.76
N GLU A 35 -10.97 -15.29 -1.77
CA GLU A 35 -9.89 -15.81 -0.93
C GLU A 35 -10.09 -15.46 0.56
N ALA A 36 -10.46 -14.21 0.84
CA ALA A 36 -10.78 -13.74 2.20
C ALA A 36 -12.06 -14.37 2.77
N SER A 37 -12.86 -15.04 1.93
CA SER A 37 -14.10 -15.72 2.30
C SER A 37 -13.83 -16.92 3.21
N LYS A 38 -13.61 -16.64 4.49
CA LYS A 38 -13.72 -17.63 5.57
C LYS A 38 -15.19 -18.05 5.69
N PRO A 39 -15.49 -19.27 6.18
CA PRO A 39 -16.88 -19.67 6.46
C PRO A 39 -17.59 -18.60 7.29
N GLY A 40 -18.60 -17.94 6.72
CA GLY A 40 -19.38 -16.87 7.36
C GLY A 40 -18.99 -15.42 7.01
N MET A 41 -18.08 -15.18 6.06
CA MET A 41 -17.80 -13.83 5.55
C MET A 41 -18.51 -13.62 4.22
N GLU A 42 -19.48 -12.70 4.17
CA GLU A 42 -20.21 -12.33 2.94
C GLU A 42 -19.48 -11.22 2.19
N THR A 43 -19.63 -11.17 0.86
CA THR A 43 -19.13 -10.05 0.06
C THR A 43 -19.76 -8.74 0.56
N PRO A 44 -18.96 -7.71 0.88
CA PRO A 44 -19.51 -6.45 1.36
C PRO A 44 -20.46 -5.80 0.35
N GLU A 45 -21.64 -5.37 0.80
CA GLU A 45 -22.59 -4.60 -0.02
C GLU A 45 -22.09 -3.16 -0.30
N TYR A 46 -21.20 -2.65 0.56
CA TYR A 46 -20.65 -1.31 0.51
C TYR A 46 -19.12 -1.34 0.61
N GLN A 47 -18.46 -0.30 0.11
CA GLN A 47 -17.01 -0.15 0.20
C GLN A 47 -16.55 -0.08 1.65
N ILE A 48 -15.52 -0.86 1.97
CA ILE A 48 -14.88 -0.84 3.28
C ILE A 48 -13.66 0.06 3.19
N TRP A 49 -13.80 1.28 3.69
CA TRP A 49 -12.70 2.23 3.79
C TRP A 49 -12.00 2.14 5.13
N PHE A 50 -10.67 2.19 5.12
CA PHE A 50 -9.87 2.33 6.32
C PHE A 50 -8.73 3.34 6.11
N ASN A 51 -8.22 3.87 7.21
CA ASN A 51 -7.13 4.82 7.19
C ASN A 51 -5.79 4.11 7.37
N GLY A 52 -4.89 4.27 6.39
CA GLY A 52 -3.46 4.04 6.57
C GLY A 52 -2.80 5.25 7.22
N GLN A 53 -1.83 5.03 8.11
CA GLN A 53 -1.06 6.14 8.67
C GLN A 53 -0.09 6.66 7.61
N ALA A 54 -0.14 7.95 7.25
CA ALA A 54 0.74 8.52 6.23
C ALA A 54 2.24 8.30 6.51
N SER A 55 2.61 8.14 7.78
CA SER A 55 3.97 7.81 8.22
C SER A 55 4.48 6.43 7.77
N CYS A 56 3.63 5.54 7.23
CA CYS A 56 4.07 4.25 6.68
C CYS A 56 4.58 4.33 5.24
N ILE A 57 4.38 5.46 4.56
CA ILE A 57 4.73 5.60 3.13
C ILE A 57 6.25 5.73 2.97
N ILE A 58 6.83 4.85 2.17
CA ILE A 58 8.26 4.82 1.87
C ILE A 58 8.52 4.93 0.36
N GLY A 59 9.79 5.11 -0.01
CA GLY A 59 10.17 5.15 -1.43
C GLY A 59 9.93 3.80 -2.13
N PRO A 60 9.75 3.80 -3.46
CA PRO A 60 9.41 2.59 -4.23
C PRO A 60 10.49 1.49 -4.23
N TYR A 61 11.68 1.78 -3.70
CA TYR A 61 12.80 0.85 -3.58
C TYR A 61 13.41 0.84 -2.17
N SER A 62 12.69 1.38 -1.18
CA SER A 62 13.12 1.39 0.21
C SER A 62 12.87 0.03 0.85
N ASP A 63 13.74 -0.37 1.78
CA ASP A 63 13.57 -1.61 2.54
C ASP A 63 12.35 -1.52 3.48
N ILE A 64 11.59 -2.61 3.57
CA ILE A 64 10.53 -2.77 4.58
C ILE A 64 11.16 -3.33 5.85
N VAL A 65 11.08 -2.59 6.96
CA VAL A 65 11.57 -3.05 8.26
C VAL A 65 10.47 -3.82 8.98
N ALA A 66 10.57 -5.14 8.96
CA ALA A 66 9.62 -6.01 9.65
C ALA A 66 9.70 -5.85 11.19
N PRO A 67 8.56 -5.75 11.90
CA PRO A 67 8.56 -5.64 13.35
C PRO A 67 8.95 -6.99 14.00
N GLU A 68 9.84 -6.96 14.99
CA GLU A 68 10.33 -8.17 15.70
C GLU A 68 9.21 -8.97 16.40
N VAL A 69 8.07 -8.33 16.68
CA VAL A 69 6.94 -8.93 17.42
C VAL A 69 5.96 -9.70 16.54
N SER A 70 6.18 -9.79 15.22
CA SER A 70 5.29 -10.47 14.29
C SER A 70 6.04 -11.34 13.29
N ASP A 71 5.58 -12.57 13.11
CA ASP A 71 5.98 -13.50 12.06
C ASP A 71 4.97 -13.56 10.89
N LYS A 72 3.93 -12.70 10.92
CA LYS A 72 2.80 -12.69 9.98
C LYS A 72 2.80 -11.46 9.09
N MET A 73 3.97 -11.07 8.58
CA MET A 73 4.03 -10.01 7.57
C MET A 73 3.46 -10.55 6.26
N ASP A 74 2.63 -9.75 5.61
CA ASP A 74 1.89 -10.10 4.40
C ASP A 74 2.01 -8.96 3.39
N ASP A 75 1.98 -9.28 2.10
CA ASP A 75 2.03 -8.33 1.01
C ASP A 75 0.65 -8.11 0.38
N GLU A 76 0.35 -6.85 0.05
CA GLU A 76 -0.92 -6.44 -0.55
C GLU A 76 -0.60 -5.48 -1.71
N ASP A 77 -0.61 -6.01 -2.94
CA ASP A 77 -0.37 -5.23 -4.15
C ASP A 77 -1.64 -4.46 -4.56
N GLU A 78 -1.59 -3.14 -4.48
CA GLU A 78 -2.73 -2.26 -4.75
C GLU A 78 -2.46 -1.22 -5.85
N LEU A 79 -3.53 -0.82 -6.55
CA LEU A 79 -3.51 0.37 -7.40
C LEU A 79 -3.77 1.62 -6.55
N VAL A 80 -2.86 2.60 -6.61
CA VAL A 80 -3.01 3.91 -5.97
C VAL A 80 -3.53 4.94 -6.98
N VAL A 81 -4.47 5.78 -6.54
CA VAL A 81 -5.10 6.87 -7.31
C VAL A 81 -4.79 8.22 -6.68
#